data_AF-A0A3N5SI64-F1
#
_entry.id   AF-A0A3N5SI64-F1
#
_cell.length_a   1.000
_cell.length_b   1.000
_cell.length_c   1.000
_cell.angle_alpha   90.00
_cell.angle_beta   90.00
_cell.angle_gamma   90.00
#
_symmetry.space_group_name_H-M   'P 1'
#
loop_
_entity.id
_entity.type
_entity.pdbx_description
1 polymer ?
#
loop_
_entity_poly.entity_id
_entity_poly.type
_entity_poly.pdbx_seq_one_letter_code
_entity_poly.pdbx_strand_id
1 'polypeptide(L)'
;PPGRAIGSAGPTTSYRMDPFTGTMCSAGVKGFIGKGKRSAEARVIMMESGAVYFSSFGGAGAYLARRIVSSEVLAFAELGPEAVYRIEVVEFPAIVINDIYGGDLYEDELSKRR
;
A
#
# COMPACT_ATOMS: atom_id res chain seq x y z
N PRO A 1 12.05 3.29 17.94
CA PRO A 1 13.09 2.94 18.94
C PRO A 1 14.13 4.06 19.00
N PRO A 2 14.83 4.28 20.13
CA PRO A 2 15.91 5.27 20.18
C PRO A 2 16.87 5.09 19.00
N GLY A 3 17.13 6.16 18.25
CA GLY A 3 18.01 6.14 17.06
C GLY A 3 17.42 5.54 15.78
N ARG A 4 16.11 5.25 15.71
CA ARG A 4 15.43 4.82 14.46
C ARG A 4 14.29 5.77 14.09
N ALA A 5 14.09 5.94 12.78
CA ALA A 5 13.05 6.80 12.21
C ALA A 5 11.63 6.41 12.66
N ILE A 6 11.34 5.11 12.77
CA ILE A 6 10.02 4.60 13.17
C ILE A 6 10.13 3.24 13.89
N GLY A 7 9.04 2.86 14.57
CA GLY A 7 8.81 1.49 15.06
C GLY A 7 8.57 0.48 13.94
N SER A 8 8.03 -0.70 14.28
CA SER A 8 7.61 -1.67 13.27
C SER A 8 6.55 -1.06 12.36
N ALA A 9 6.75 -1.12 11.04
CA ALA A 9 5.91 -0.47 10.04
C ALA A 9 5.58 -1.46 8.91
N GLY A 10 4.55 -2.28 9.12
CA GLY A 10 4.07 -3.24 8.13
C GLY A 10 2.81 -2.75 7.41
N PRO A 11 2.49 -3.31 6.24
CA PRO A 11 1.27 -2.97 5.53
C PRO A 11 0.02 -3.46 6.26
N THR A 12 -1.08 -2.74 6.04
CA THR A 12 -2.41 -3.12 6.52
C THR A 12 -3.25 -3.76 5.42
N THR A 13 -4.34 -4.43 5.78
CA THR A 13 -5.19 -5.11 4.80
C THR A 13 -5.91 -4.11 3.90
N SER A 14 -5.64 -4.16 2.60
CA SER A 14 -6.02 -3.14 1.64
C SER A 14 -7.51 -3.07 1.37
N TYR A 15 -8.23 -4.20 1.38
CA TYR A 15 -9.67 -4.22 1.05
C TYR A 15 -10.50 -3.26 1.91
N ARG A 16 -10.08 -2.98 3.15
CA ARG A 16 -10.78 -2.04 4.05
C ARG A 16 -10.78 -0.60 3.50
N MET A 17 -9.87 -0.29 2.59
CA MET A 17 -9.75 1.01 1.93
C MET A 17 -10.40 1.03 0.54
N ASP A 18 -10.98 -0.07 0.05
CA ASP A 18 -11.61 -0.13 -1.27
C ASP A 18 -12.70 0.93 -1.48
N PRO A 19 -13.59 1.22 -0.51
CA PRO A 19 -14.63 2.26 -0.66
C PRO A 19 -14.08 3.66 -0.92
N PHE A 20 -12.83 3.95 -0.53
CA PHE A 20 -12.22 5.27 -0.68
C PHE A 20 -11.37 5.41 -1.95
N THR A 21 -11.22 4.33 -2.73
CA THR A 21 -10.30 4.28 -3.90
C THR A 21 -10.61 5.36 -4.92
N GLY A 22 -11.89 5.55 -5.25
CA GLY A 22 -12.32 6.58 -6.23
C GLY A 22 -12.00 8.00 -5.77
N THR A 23 -12.24 8.30 -4.49
CA THR A 23 -11.88 9.60 -3.89
C THR A 23 -10.38 9.84 -3.94
N MET A 24 -9.58 8.83 -3.57
CA MET A 24 -8.12 8.94 -3.57
C MET A 24 -7.56 9.14 -4.98
N CYS A 25 -8.05 8.38 -5.96
CA CYS A 25 -7.61 8.51 -7.35
C CYS A 25 -7.99 9.88 -7.94
N SER A 26 -9.20 10.37 -7.65
CA SER A 26 -9.65 11.71 -8.05
C SER A 26 -8.80 12.83 -7.42
N ALA A 27 -8.28 12.60 -6.21
CA ALA A 27 -7.35 13.50 -5.53
C ALA A 27 -5.90 13.40 -6.06
N GLY A 28 -5.64 12.57 -7.07
CA GLY A 28 -4.35 12.46 -7.73
C GLY A 28 -3.47 11.30 -7.25
N VAL A 29 -3.95 10.42 -6.36
CA VAL A 29 -3.19 9.23 -5.94
C VAL A 29 -3.02 8.28 -7.14
N LYS A 30 -1.77 7.94 -7.45
CA LYS A 30 -1.40 7.01 -8.54
C LYS A 30 -0.79 5.69 -8.08
N GLY A 31 -0.62 5.51 -6.78
CA GLY A 31 0.01 4.32 -6.21
C GLY A 31 -0.57 3.98 -4.85
N PHE A 32 -0.84 2.70 -4.63
CA PHE A 32 -1.32 2.17 -3.36
C PHE A 32 -0.36 1.06 -2.89
N ILE A 33 -0.01 1.05 -1.60
CA ILE A 33 0.81 -0.02 -1.01
C ILE A 33 0.04 -0.61 0.17
N GLY A 34 -0.08 -1.95 0.21
CA GLY A 34 -0.77 -2.63 1.30
C GLY A 34 -0.52 -4.14 1.31
N LYS A 35 -1.47 -4.91 1.84
CA LYS A 35 -1.47 -6.38 1.76
C LYS A 35 -2.85 -6.94 1.46
N GLY A 36 -2.87 -8.11 0.82
CA GLY A 36 -4.10 -8.80 0.45
C GLY A 36 -4.70 -8.30 -0.87
N LYS A 37 -5.81 -8.91 -1.27
CA LYS A 37 -6.52 -8.61 -2.51
C LYS A 37 -7.30 -7.30 -2.41
N ARG A 38 -7.60 -6.73 -3.57
CA ARG A 38 -8.50 -5.59 -3.77
C ARG A 38 -9.79 -6.10 -4.42
N SER A 39 -10.92 -5.44 -4.21
CA SER A 39 -12.17 -5.78 -4.87
C SER A 39 -12.09 -5.54 -6.39
N ALA A 40 -12.98 -6.17 -7.15
CA ALA A 40 -13.06 -5.96 -8.60
C ALA A 40 -13.33 -4.48 -8.93
N GLU A 41 -14.22 -3.84 -8.18
CA GLU A 41 -14.59 -2.44 -8.34
C GLU A 41 -13.40 -1.52 -8.10
N ALA A 42 -12.64 -1.75 -7.02
CA ALA A 42 -11.45 -0.97 -6.73
C ALA A 42 -10.37 -1.13 -7.82
N ARG A 43 -10.21 -2.33 -8.38
CA ARG A 43 -9.27 -2.59 -9.48
C ARG A 43 -9.64 -1.83 -10.75
N VAL A 44 -10.92 -1.84 -11.13
CA VAL A 44 -11.43 -1.08 -12.28
C VAL A 44 -11.16 0.42 -12.10
N ILE A 45 -11.51 0.98 -10.93
CA ILE A 45 -11.26 2.39 -10.62
C ILE A 45 -9.77 2.74 -10.73
N MET A 46 -8.89 1.90 -10.16
CA MET A 46 -7.44 2.12 -10.23
C MET A 46 -6.94 2.08 -11.67
N MET A 47 -7.36 1.09 -12.47
CA MET A 47 -7.00 0.95 -13.88
C MET A 47 -7.41 2.19 -14.69
N GLU A 48 -8.67 2.60 -14.60
CA GLU A 48 -9.20 3.79 -15.28
C GLU A 48 -8.48 5.08 -14.86
N SER A 49 -8.02 5.13 -13.60
CA SER A 49 -7.26 6.26 -13.05
C SER A 49 -5.76 6.20 -13.35
N GLY A 50 -5.26 5.13 -13.99
CA GLY A 50 -3.83 4.89 -14.20
C GLY A 50 -3.05 4.73 -12.90
N ALA A 51 -3.65 4.11 -11.88
CA ALA A 51 -3.04 3.85 -10.58
C ALA A 51 -2.60 2.38 -10.45
N VAL A 52 -1.48 2.17 -9.76
CA VAL A 52 -0.89 0.84 -9.52
C VAL A 52 -1.08 0.43 -8.06
N TYR A 53 -1.40 -0.85 -7.83
CA TYR A 53 -1.39 -1.43 -6.49
C TYR A 53 -0.18 -2.34 -6.28
N PHE A 54 0.56 -2.07 -5.22
CA PHE A 54 1.66 -2.89 -4.76
C PHE A 54 1.31 -3.60 -3.45
N SER A 55 1.70 -4.86 -3.35
CA SER A 55 1.67 -5.60 -2.09
C SER A 55 3.06 -5.65 -1.48
N SER A 56 3.13 -5.41 -0.18
CA SER A 56 4.35 -5.60 0.61
C SER A 56 4.15 -6.72 1.64
N PHE A 57 5.23 -7.12 2.30
CA PHE A 57 5.27 -8.32 3.12
C PHE A 57 4.56 -8.13 4.47
N GLY A 58 3.35 -8.68 4.57
CA GLY A 58 2.60 -8.76 5.84
C GLY A 58 3.36 -9.56 6.89
N GLY A 59 3.40 -9.07 8.13
CA GLY A 59 4.12 -9.72 9.24
C GLY A 59 5.61 -9.36 9.36
N ALA A 60 6.20 -8.73 8.34
CA ALA A 60 7.60 -8.34 8.31
C ALA A 60 7.85 -6.87 8.75
N GLY A 61 7.00 -6.30 9.61
CA GLY A 61 7.04 -4.86 9.93
C GLY A 61 8.36 -4.37 10.53
N ALA A 62 9.05 -5.19 11.32
CA ALA A 62 10.37 -4.85 11.86
C ALA A 62 11.48 -4.86 10.80
N TYR A 63 11.33 -5.66 9.74
CA TYR A 63 12.23 -5.67 8.59
C TYR A 63 11.96 -4.46 7.67
N LEU A 64 10.69 -4.21 7.35
CA LEU A 64 10.28 -3.07 6.53
C LEU A 64 10.66 -1.72 7.18
N ALA A 65 10.56 -1.61 8.50
CA ALA A 65 11.00 -0.42 9.24
C ALA A 65 12.50 -0.09 9.06
N ARG A 66 13.34 -1.06 8.69
CA ARG A 66 14.77 -0.81 8.40
C ARG A 66 14.98 -0.15 7.03
N ARG A 67 13.96 -0.19 6.17
CA ARG A 67 13.95 0.47 4.85
C ARG A 67 13.39 1.89 4.91
N ILE A 68 12.92 2.33 6.08
CA ILE A 68 12.39 3.68 6.31
C ILE A 68 13.51 4.56 6.89
N VAL A 69 13.83 5.65 6.20
CA VAL A 69 14.92 6.57 6.59
C VAL A 69 14.41 7.81 7.32
N SER A 70 13.16 8.23 7.08
CA SER A 70 12.51 9.31 7.81
C SER A 70 10.99 9.07 7.92
N SER A 71 10.39 9.63 8.97
CA SER A 71 8.95 9.56 9.24
C SER A 71 8.50 10.83 9.95
N GLU A 72 7.57 11.57 9.33
CA GLU A 72 7.03 12.83 9.83
C GLU A 72 5.50 12.77 9.85
N VAL A 73 4.87 13.22 10.93
CA VAL A 73 3.41 13.36 11.00
C VAL A 73 3.00 14.60 10.22
N LEU A 74 2.17 14.45 9.19
CA LEU A 74 1.65 15.55 8.39
C LEU A 74 0.28 16.04 8.85
N ALA A 75 -0.58 15.14 9.31
CA ALA A 75 -1.94 15.48 9.73
C ALA A 75 -2.48 14.49 10.77
N PHE A 76 -3.45 14.98 11.56
CA PHE A 76 -4.21 14.19 12.54
C PHE A 76 -3.33 13.50 13.59
N ALA A 77 -2.40 14.24 14.19
CA ALA A 77 -1.44 13.71 15.17
C ALA A 77 -2.12 13.02 16.38
N GLU A 78 -3.32 13.45 16.72
CA GLU A 78 -4.18 12.87 17.77
C GLU A 78 -4.58 11.42 17.49
N LEU A 79 -4.54 10.96 16.23
CA LEU A 79 -4.85 9.58 15.84
C LEU A 79 -3.68 8.61 16.08
N GLY A 80 -2.51 9.11 16.51
CA GLY A 80 -1.36 8.29 16.85
C GLY A 80 -0.91 7.41 15.67
N PRO A 81 -0.89 6.06 15.78
CA PRO A 81 -0.48 5.18 14.68
C PRO A 81 -1.30 5.30 13.39
N GLU A 82 -2.52 5.85 13.47
CA GLU A 82 -3.45 6.05 12.33
C GLU A 82 -3.30 7.46 11.70
N ALA A 83 -2.39 8.30 12.22
CA ALA A 83 -2.13 9.62 11.65
C ALA A 83 -1.59 9.53 10.21
N VAL A 84 -1.62 10.64 9.47
CA VAL A 84 -1.03 10.69 8.13
C VAL A 84 0.45 10.98 8.25
N TYR A 85 1.28 10.07 7.72
CA TYR A 85 2.73 10.19 7.76
C TYR A 85 3.32 10.45 6.38
N ARG A 86 4.31 11.34 6.32
CA ARG A 86 5.30 11.36 5.25
C ARG A 86 6.41 10.40 5.63
N ILE A 87 6.63 9.38 4.80
CA ILE A 87 7.64 8.36 5.02
C ILE A 87 8.59 8.34 3.82
N GLU A 88 9.87 8.46 4.08
CA GLU A 88 10.90 8.28 3.04
C GLU A 88 11.51 6.89 3.19
N VAL A 89 11.66 6.19 2.06
CA VAL A 89 12.07 4.79 2.03
C VAL A 89 13.19 4.56 1.02
N VAL A 90 14.06 3.59 1.31
CA VAL A 90 15.17 3.15 0.46
C VAL A 90 15.11 1.64 0.31
N GLU A 91 15.10 1.15 -0.93
CA GLU A 91 14.97 -0.28 -1.25
C GLU A 91 13.74 -0.93 -0.57
N PHE A 92 12.61 -0.23 -0.54
CA PHE A 92 11.40 -0.75 0.06
C PHE A 92 10.81 -1.86 -0.82
N PRO A 93 10.69 -3.09 -0.32
CA PRO A 93 10.24 -4.18 -1.16
C PRO A 93 8.72 -4.13 -1.34
N ALA A 94 8.32 -4.17 -2.60
CA ALA A 94 6.93 -4.25 -3.01
C ALA A 94 6.82 -5.02 -4.32
N ILE A 95 5.69 -5.67 -4.53
CA ILE A 95 5.38 -6.44 -5.74
C ILE A 95 4.17 -5.80 -6.40
N VAL A 96 4.24 -5.55 -7.71
CA VAL A 96 3.07 -5.10 -8.49
C VAL A 96 2.03 -6.20 -8.48
N ILE A 97 0.86 -5.91 -7.94
CA ILE A 97 -0.28 -6.84 -7.91
C ILE A 97 -1.29 -6.45 -8.97
N ASN A 98 -1.73 -5.18 -8.98
CA ASN A 98 -2.63 -4.66 -10.01
C ASN A 98 -1.89 -3.60 -10.82
N ASP A 99 -1.76 -3.85 -12.13
CA ASP A 99 -1.19 -2.90 -13.09
C ASP A 99 -2.27 -2.02 -13.72
N ILE A 100 -1.84 -1.10 -14.60
CA ILE A 100 -2.72 -0.17 -15.30
C ILE A 100 -3.38 -0.76 -16.56
N TYR A 101 -3.12 -2.04 -16.85
CA TYR A 101 -3.63 -2.75 -18.03
C TYR A 101 -4.71 -3.78 -17.66
N GLY A 102 -5.09 -3.86 -16.38
CA GLY A 102 -6.08 -4.78 -15.86
C GLY A 102 -5.51 -6.11 -15.33
N GLY A 103 -4.18 -6.23 -15.26
CA GLY A 103 -3.51 -7.41 -14.70
C GLY A 103 -3.76 -7.56 -13.20
N ASP A 104 -3.88 -8.81 -12.73
CA ASP A 104 -3.94 -9.15 -11.31
C ASP A 104 -3.11 -10.40 -11.02
N LEU A 105 -1.94 -10.19 -10.41
CA LEU A 105 -1.02 -11.28 -10.10
C LEU A 105 -1.65 -12.36 -9.19
N TYR A 106 -2.58 -12.00 -8.30
CA TYR A 106 -3.25 -12.98 -7.45
C TYR A 106 -4.23 -13.86 -8.22
N GLU A 107 -4.87 -13.34 -9.26
CA GLU A 107 -5.76 -14.13 -10.14
C GLU A 107 -4.94 -14.96 -11.13
N ASP A 108 -3.91 -14.37 -11.72
CA ASP A 108 -3.01 -15.04 -12.67
C ASP A 108 -2.37 -16.29 -12.04
N GLU A 109 -1.83 -16.17 -10.83
CA GLU A 109 -1.20 -17.31 -10.14
C GLU A 109 -2.19 -18.38 -9.68
N LEU A 110 -3.44 -18.01 -9.40
CA LEU A 110 -4.49 -19.00 -9.12
C LEU A 110 -4.93 -19.74 -10.39
N SER A 111 -4.89 -19.09 -11.55
CA SER A 111 -5.25 -19.71 -12.83
C SER A 111 -4.24 -20.77 -13.26
N LYS A 112 -2.93 -20.53 -13.04
CA LYS A 112 -1.84 -21.48 -13.38
C LYS A 112 -1.82 -22.75 -12.54
N ARG A 113 -2.51 -22.76 -11.40
CA ARG A 113 -2.57 -23.90 -10.47
C ARG A 113 -3.77 -24.82 -10.72
N ARG A 114 -4.63 -24.48 -11.68
CA ARG A 114 -5.74 -25.31 -12.16
C ARG A 114 -5.32 -26.08 -13.40
#